data_AF-A0A820C2A5-F1
#
_entry.id   AF-A0A820C2A5-F1
#
_cell.length_a   1.000
_cell.length_b   1.000
_cell.length_c   1.000
_cell.angle_alpha   90.00
_cell.angle_beta   90.00
_cell.angle_gamma   90.00
#
_symmetry.space_group_name_H-M   'P 1'
#
loop_
_entity.id
_entity.type
_entity.pdbx_description
1 polymer ?
#
loop_
_entity_poly.entity_id
_entity_poly.type
_entity_poly.pdbx_seq_one_letter_code
_entity_poly.pdbx_strand_id
1 'polypeptide(L)'
;MKRSARTVSSSLTETTNNHSPKRSCVQRNKLCVASNSTSACSSSPNDMLTMEDHIQSLISMGFIDRDLNRKALIKANNDISEAVTILTSSDYYNDDILIPTETMASTIIGPLTKEQLEQQQQQTVPSNNNNNSNGSHHSVTSDEYSINNFNSFTTDAFFDLETKVYGDNWSIPYKREEALGQCLLSATQLALAGTADQDKNCVKFMEDLIPEAFRKLQCSHPVNNWALEIQSGVFEMIELLIDLIAARLSYAPVPVKLLETLSIVFDYDSVFQRKNRTKPYDRSLYDKQLDDRILANPPSTSTFSVYNRNETYGWLCQLINRFVLKDGIINLKAQFQNEKPLTAP
;
A
#
# COMPACT_ATOMS: atom_id res chain seq x y z
N MET A 1 -28.51 -47.02 11.02
CA MET A 1 -28.21 -48.00 12.09
C MET A 1 -26.70 -48.24 12.16
N LYS A 2 -26.15 -48.59 13.34
CA LYS A 2 -24.99 -49.50 13.63
C LYS A 2 -23.91 -49.67 12.53
N ARG A 3 -22.58 -49.51 12.72
CA ARG A 3 -21.66 -49.46 13.91
C ARG A 3 -20.55 -48.41 13.62
N SER A 4 -19.81 -47.78 14.54
CA SER A 4 -19.33 -48.07 15.91
C SER A 4 -17.97 -48.80 16.02
N ALA A 5 -17.03 -48.11 16.69
CA ALA A 5 -15.57 -48.26 16.77
C ALA A 5 -15.00 -49.48 17.55
N ARG A 6 -13.66 -49.67 17.46
CA ARG A 6 -12.65 -50.26 18.41
C ARG A 6 -11.33 -50.61 17.64
N THR A 7 -10.10 -50.75 18.19
CA THR A 7 -9.54 -50.58 19.56
C THR A 7 -7.99 -50.48 19.56
N VAL A 8 -7.43 -49.57 20.38
CA VAL A 8 -6.17 -49.57 21.20
C VAL A 8 -4.93 -50.41 20.79
N SER A 9 -3.73 -49.79 20.85
CA SER A 9 -2.44 -50.22 21.51
C SER A 9 -1.24 -49.49 20.84
N SER A 10 -0.27 -48.78 21.46
CA SER A 10 0.41 -48.74 22.78
C SER A 10 1.74 -49.50 22.86
N SER A 11 2.87 -48.78 22.87
CA SER A 11 4.17 -49.24 23.40
C SER A 11 5.17 -48.09 23.58
N LEU A 12 5.68 -47.88 24.81
CA LEU A 12 6.91 -47.12 25.06
C LEU A 12 8.10 -48.09 25.10
N THR A 13 9.29 -47.61 24.75
CA THR A 13 10.57 -48.27 25.11
C THR A 13 11.65 -47.22 25.38
N GLU A 14 12.09 -47.11 26.64
CA GLU A 14 13.35 -46.46 27.00
C GLU A 14 14.50 -47.48 26.94
N THR A 15 15.68 -47.10 26.43
CA THR A 15 16.97 -47.74 26.81
C THR A 15 18.17 -46.80 26.64
N THR A 16 18.55 -46.14 27.74
CA THR A 16 19.92 -46.09 28.31
C THR A 16 21.18 -45.90 27.45
N ASN A 17 22.05 -45.01 27.98
CA ASN A 17 23.51 -45.16 28.23
C ASN A 17 24.60 -44.54 27.32
N ASN A 18 25.38 -43.66 27.98
CA ASN A 18 26.85 -43.62 28.06
C ASN A 18 27.71 -43.36 26.80
N HIS A 19 28.34 -42.17 26.74
CA HIS A 19 29.74 -42.03 27.21
C HIS A 19 30.22 -40.57 27.38
N SER A 20 31.28 -40.38 28.17
CA SER A 20 32.10 -39.16 28.23
C SER A 20 33.53 -39.52 28.60
N PRO A 21 34.54 -38.75 28.16
CA PRO A 21 35.72 -38.52 29.01
C PRO A 21 36.23 -37.06 29.03
N LYS A 22 37.06 -36.73 30.03
CA LYS A 22 37.57 -35.37 30.34
C LYS A 22 39.05 -35.16 29.95
N ARG A 23 39.43 -33.94 29.53
CA ARG A 23 40.71 -33.20 29.73
C ARG A 23 40.47 -31.71 29.41
N SER A 24 40.95 -30.65 30.08
CA SER A 24 41.84 -30.39 31.24
C SER A 24 43.31 -30.03 30.97
N CYS A 25 43.75 -28.90 31.58
CA CYS A 25 45.12 -28.32 31.64
C CYS A 25 45.66 -27.76 30.29
N VAL A 26 46.64 -26.84 30.20
CA VAL A 26 47.67 -26.33 31.13
C VAL A 26 47.79 -24.79 31.07
N GLN A 27 48.39 -24.16 32.09
CA GLN A 27 48.56 -22.70 32.22
C GLN A 27 50.04 -22.34 32.51
N ARG A 28 50.64 -21.34 31.82
CA ARG A 28 51.88 -20.56 32.15
C ARG A 28 52.39 -19.77 30.91
N ASN A 29 53.36 -18.84 30.99
CA ASN A 29 53.56 -17.63 31.83
C ASN A 29 54.83 -16.86 31.35
N LYS A 30 54.98 -15.57 31.73
CA LYS A 30 56.20 -14.70 31.61
C LYS A 30 56.56 -14.17 30.20
N LEU A 31 56.73 -12.85 29.96
CA LEU A 31 57.70 -11.82 30.46
C LEU A 31 59.08 -11.91 29.71
N CYS A 32 59.81 -10.83 29.36
CA CYS A 32 59.72 -9.40 29.72
C CYS A 32 60.60 -8.47 28.82
N VAL A 33 60.37 -7.14 28.88
CA VAL A 33 61.36 -6.03 28.62
C VAL A 33 61.82 -5.88 27.14
N ALA A 34 62.02 -4.70 26.52
CA ALA A 34 62.12 -3.27 26.89
C ALA A 34 61.46 -2.40 25.76
N SER A 35 61.41 -1.07 25.72
CA SER A 35 61.33 0.13 26.61
C SER A 35 61.28 1.38 25.65
N ASN A 36 61.38 2.68 25.96
CA ASN A 36 61.64 3.50 27.16
C ASN A 36 61.12 4.95 26.93
N SER A 37 60.76 5.69 28.00
CA SER A 37 60.59 7.17 28.07
C SER A 37 59.52 7.85 27.16
N THR A 38 58.77 8.90 27.54
CA THR A 38 58.77 9.80 28.72
C THR A 38 57.36 9.93 29.36
N SER A 39 57.24 10.70 30.45
CA SER A 39 56.03 10.82 31.26
C SER A 39 55.12 12.02 30.92
N ALA A 40 53.82 11.77 30.79
CA ALA A 40 52.75 12.72 31.08
C ALA A 40 51.54 11.96 31.68
N CYS A 41 50.92 12.48 32.73
CA CYS A 41 49.79 11.82 33.39
C CYS A 41 48.45 12.36 32.86
N SER A 42 47.71 11.52 32.15
CA SER A 42 46.27 11.70 31.89
C SER A 42 45.58 10.33 31.90
N SER A 43 44.31 10.30 32.31
CA SER A 43 43.59 9.06 32.60
C SER A 43 42.49 8.79 31.58
N SER A 44 42.65 7.74 30.75
CA SER A 44 41.61 7.24 29.84
C SER A 44 41.24 8.21 28.68
N PRO A 45 40.40 7.82 27.68
CA PRO A 45 39.50 6.66 27.61
C PRO A 45 40.05 5.44 26.86
N ASN A 46 39.36 4.30 26.99
CA ASN A 46 39.38 3.25 25.98
C ASN A 46 38.60 3.73 24.74
N ASP A 47 38.94 3.22 23.55
CA ASP A 47 38.13 3.41 22.34
C ASP A 47 36.81 2.62 22.46
N MET A 48 35.84 3.22 23.15
CA MET A 48 34.46 2.77 23.19
C MET A 48 33.82 3.10 21.84
N LEU A 49 33.88 2.13 20.91
CA LEU A 49 33.19 2.20 19.61
C LEU A 49 31.77 2.72 19.84
N THR A 50 31.45 3.83 19.18
CA THR A 50 30.19 4.53 19.43
C THR A 50 29.05 3.75 18.80
N MET A 51 27.82 3.99 19.28
CA MET A 51 26.63 3.45 18.64
C MET A 51 26.56 3.83 17.14
N GLU A 52 27.14 4.97 16.74
CA GLU A 52 27.15 5.41 15.34
C GLU A 52 28.18 4.63 14.49
N ASP A 53 29.31 4.19 15.06
CA ASP A 53 30.25 3.28 14.40
C ASP A 53 29.62 1.89 14.19
N HIS A 54 28.83 1.43 15.17
CA HIS A 54 28.08 0.18 15.08
C HIS A 54 26.94 0.28 14.05
N ILE A 55 26.21 1.41 13.98
CA ILE A 55 25.22 1.70 12.92
C ILE A 55 25.91 1.70 11.54
N GLN A 56 27.08 2.33 11.41
CA GLN A 56 27.82 2.35 10.14
C GLN A 56 28.31 0.96 9.70
N SER A 57 28.63 0.11 10.67
CA SER A 57 28.99 -1.30 10.45
C SER A 57 27.77 -2.12 9.98
N LEU A 58 26.59 -1.93 10.59
CA LEU A 58 25.34 -2.59 10.16
C LEU A 58 24.94 -2.21 8.72
N ILE A 59 25.08 -0.94 8.34
CA ILE A 59 24.83 -0.47 6.96
C ILE A 59 25.78 -1.13 5.97
N SER A 60 27.05 -1.29 6.35
CA SER A 60 28.07 -1.96 5.54
C SER A 60 27.79 -3.47 5.36
N MET A 61 26.95 -4.06 6.22
CA MET A 61 26.44 -5.44 6.09
C MET A 61 25.09 -5.52 5.36
N GLY A 62 24.52 -4.40 4.91
CA GLY A 62 23.30 -4.34 4.09
C GLY A 62 22.04 -3.83 4.81
N PHE A 63 22.08 -3.60 6.12
CA PHE A 63 20.96 -3.01 6.86
C PHE A 63 20.97 -1.48 6.69
N ILE A 64 20.40 -0.95 5.60
CA ILE A 64 20.57 0.48 5.25
C ILE A 64 19.79 1.46 6.15
N ASP A 65 18.79 0.97 6.88
CA ASP A 65 17.93 1.79 7.73
C ASP A 65 18.64 2.13 9.06
N ARG A 66 19.07 3.40 9.20
CA ARG A 66 19.85 3.85 10.37
C ARG A 66 19.03 3.79 11.67
N ASP A 67 17.72 3.96 11.61
CA ASP A 67 16.88 4.09 12.81
C ASP A 67 16.34 2.75 13.29
N LEU A 68 16.09 1.79 12.39
CA LEU A 68 15.96 0.38 12.77
C LEU A 68 17.28 -0.14 13.36
N ASN A 69 18.44 0.17 12.75
CA ASN A 69 19.75 -0.21 13.31
C ASN A 69 19.97 0.39 14.70
N ARG A 70 19.67 1.68 14.90
CA ARG A 70 19.80 2.37 16.19
C ARG A 70 18.89 1.74 17.25
N LYS A 71 17.61 1.48 16.94
CA LYS A 71 16.67 0.82 17.86
C LYS A 71 17.08 -0.62 18.17
N ALA A 72 17.61 -1.37 17.20
CA ALA A 72 18.11 -2.73 17.39
C ALA A 72 19.35 -2.74 18.29
N LEU A 73 20.31 -1.82 18.08
CA LEU A 73 21.47 -1.65 18.96
C LEU A 73 21.09 -1.21 20.38
N ILE A 74 20.07 -0.35 20.55
CA ILE A 74 19.54 -0.02 21.89
C ILE A 74 18.99 -1.28 22.57
N LYS A 75 18.23 -2.12 21.85
CA LYS A 75 17.66 -3.37 22.39
C LYS A 75 18.72 -4.45 22.66
N ALA A 76 19.79 -4.47 21.87
CA ALA A 76 20.96 -5.33 21.99
C ALA A 76 22.07 -4.77 22.92
N ASN A 77 21.79 -3.73 23.70
CA ASN A 77 22.76 -3.09 24.61
C ASN A 77 24.12 -2.74 23.94
N ASN A 78 24.04 -2.26 22.69
CA ASN A 78 25.12 -1.94 21.76
C ASN A 78 25.97 -3.11 21.19
N ASP A 79 25.55 -4.38 21.33
CA ASP A 79 26.18 -5.51 20.62
C ASP A 79 25.66 -5.63 19.18
N ILE A 80 26.59 -5.61 18.20
CA ILE A 80 26.27 -5.77 16.77
C ILE A 80 25.68 -7.16 16.48
N SER A 81 26.15 -8.21 17.16
CA SER A 81 25.79 -9.61 16.89
C SER A 81 24.33 -9.89 17.29
N GLU A 82 23.93 -9.38 18.45
CA GLU A 82 22.54 -9.44 18.91
C GLU A 82 21.66 -8.48 18.11
N ALA A 83 22.14 -7.28 17.73
CA ALA A 83 21.41 -6.38 16.85
C ALA A 83 21.13 -7.00 15.46
N VAL A 84 22.10 -7.68 14.84
CA VAL A 84 21.88 -8.45 13.59
C VAL A 84 20.88 -9.59 13.81
N THR A 85 20.92 -10.27 14.95
CA THR A 85 19.95 -11.33 15.29
C THR A 85 18.53 -10.77 15.43
N ILE A 86 18.38 -9.58 16.01
CA ILE A 86 17.11 -8.86 16.12
C ILE A 86 16.61 -8.39 14.75
N LEU A 87 17.48 -7.81 13.92
CA LEU A 87 17.14 -7.30 12.57
C LEU A 87 16.83 -8.40 11.55
N THR A 88 17.34 -9.62 11.76
CA THR A 88 17.03 -10.80 10.93
C THR A 88 15.82 -11.59 11.44
N SER A 89 15.40 -11.38 12.69
CA SER A 89 14.20 -11.99 13.26
C SER A 89 12.95 -11.22 12.82
N SER A 90 12.01 -11.91 12.18
CA SER A 90 10.89 -11.30 11.43
C SER A 90 9.86 -10.53 12.29
N ASP A 91 9.96 -10.59 13.61
CA ASP A 91 8.98 -10.07 14.56
C ASP A 91 9.21 -8.60 14.96
N TYR A 92 10.33 -7.98 14.55
CA TYR A 92 10.76 -6.66 15.07
C TYR A 92 9.84 -5.46 14.75
N TYR A 93 8.82 -5.64 13.92
CA TYR A 93 7.89 -4.58 13.51
C TYR A 93 6.68 -4.36 14.44
N ASN A 94 6.58 -5.10 15.57
CA ASN A 94 5.44 -4.98 16.50
C ASN A 94 5.90 -4.74 17.95
N ASP A 95 6.04 -3.47 18.34
CA ASP A 95 5.77 -2.95 19.71
C ASP A 95 5.95 -1.40 19.74
N ASP A 96 4.81 -0.70 19.56
CA ASP A 96 4.34 0.50 20.28
C ASP A 96 5.20 1.05 21.46
N ILE A 97 5.35 2.36 21.76
CA ILE A 97 4.48 3.56 21.61
C ILE A 97 5.30 4.89 21.86
N LEU A 98 4.71 6.09 21.59
CA LEU A 98 5.09 7.49 22.00
C LEU A 98 6.15 8.33 21.19
N ILE A 99 5.65 9.14 20.23
CA ILE A 99 5.96 10.56 19.81
C ILE A 99 7.40 11.15 19.72
N PRO A 100 7.63 12.22 18.90
CA PRO A 100 6.92 12.70 17.70
C PRO A 100 7.87 12.99 16.49
N THR A 101 7.36 13.71 15.48
CA THR A 101 8.06 14.41 14.38
C THR A 101 8.80 13.59 13.30
N GLU A 102 8.27 13.73 12.08
CA GLU A 102 9.02 13.97 10.83
C GLU A 102 9.86 12.86 10.15
N THR A 103 9.29 12.37 9.04
CA THR A 103 9.83 12.60 7.68
C THR A 103 10.67 11.49 7.00
N MET A 104 10.09 10.99 5.90
CA MET A 104 10.61 10.11 4.82
C MET A 104 10.60 8.59 5.03
N ALA A 105 10.38 7.90 3.91
CA ALA A 105 10.21 6.45 3.83
C ALA A 105 11.54 5.71 3.60
N SER A 106 11.56 4.43 4.00
CA SER A 106 12.55 3.44 3.56
C SER A 106 11.85 2.28 2.85
N THR A 107 12.44 1.80 1.75
CA THR A 107 12.06 0.54 1.09
C THR A 107 13.30 -0.03 0.43
N ILE A 108 13.78 -1.17 0.93
CA ILE A 108 14.83 -1.94 0.26
C ILE A 108 14.18 -2.90 -0.72
N ILE A 109 14.58 -2.83 -1.99
CA ILE A 109 14.29 -3.85 -3.00
C ILE A 109 15.62 -4.43 -3.46
N GLY A 110 15.72 -5.77 -3.47
CA GLY A 110 16.89 -6.49 -3.99
C GLY A 110 17.05 -6.29 -5.51
N PRO A 111 18.26 -6.48 -6.07
CA PRO A 111 18.57 -6.08 -7.44
C PRO A 111 17.75 -6.83 -8.49
N LEU A 112 16.89 -6.10 -9.20
CA LEU A 112 16.20 -6.58 -10.40
C LEU A 112 17.15 -6.51 -11.61
N THR A 113 17.07 -7.49 -12.52
CA THR A 113 17.96 -7.55 -13.69
C THR A 113 17.56 -6.54 -14.77
N LYS A 114 18.56 -5.94 -15.44
CA LYS A 114 18.38 -4.82 -16.38
C LYS A 114 17.41 -5.12 -17.53
N GLU A 115 17.37 -6.38 -17.98
CA GLU A 115 16.53 -6.86 -19.09
C GLU A 115 15.01 -6.73 -18.81
N GLN A 116 14.60 -6.52 -17.54
CA GLN A 116 13.19 -6.30 -17.18
C GLN A 116 12.77 -4.81 -17.18
N LEU A 117 13.72 -3.86 -17.24
CA LEU A 117 13.42 -2.43 -17.27
C LEU A 117 13.21 -1.90 -18.70
N GLU A 118 13.91 -2.46 -19.68
CA GLU A 118 13.93 -1.92 -21.06
C GLU A 118 12.62 -2.21 -21.83
N GLN A 119 11.79 -3.16 -21.38
CA GLN A 119 10.50 -3.49 -22.00
C GLN A 119 9.32 -2.59 -21.57
N GLN A 120 9.52 -1.62 -20.67
CA GLN A 120 8.46 -0.71 -20.19
C GLN A 120 8.69 0.78 -20.53
N GLN A 121 9.73 1.14 -21.28
CA GLN A 121 10.07 2.55 -21.58
C GLN A 121 10.22 2.90 -23.07
N GLN A 122 9.81 2.01 -24.00
CA GLN A 122 9.91 2.27 -25.44
C GLN A 122 8.54 2.35 -26.13
N GLN A 123 7.85 3.47 -25.98
CA GLN A 123 6.74 3.84 -26.87
C GLN A 123 6.45 5.36 -26.94
N THR A 124 7.46 6.14 -27.31
CA THR A 124 7.26 7.49 -27.88
C THR A 124 7.73 7.49 -29.34
N VAL A 125 6.79 7.67 -30.28
CA VAL A 125 7.10 7.83 -31.70
C VAL A 125 7.55 9.27 -32.00
N PRO A 126 8.53 9.48 -32.89
CA PRO A 126 9.07 10.81 -33.16
C PRO A 126 8.14 11.66 -34.03
N SER A 127 7.75 12.84 -33.54
CA SER A 127 7.04 13.85 -34.33
C SER A 127 7.94 14.36 -35.47
N ASN A 128 7.46 14.23 -36.70
CA ASN A 128 8.19 14.62 -37.90
C ASN A 128 7.89 16.10 -38.26
N ASN A 129 8.93 16.90 -38.47
CA ASN A 129 8.80 18.32 -38.80
C ASN A 129 8.31 18.54 -40.24
N ASN A 130 7.40 19.50 -40.46
CA ASN A 130 7.43 20.38 -41.65
C ASN A 130 6.47 21.59 -41.56
N ASN A 131 7.05 22.74 -41.18
CA ASN A 131 6.93 24.05 -41.85
C ASN A 131 5.61 24.85 -41.95
N ASN A 132 5.72 26.09 -41.45
CA ASN A 132 5.25 27.37 -42.02
C ASN A 132 3.94 28.07 -41.54
N SER A 133 4.19 29.08 -40.69
CA SER A 133 3.82 30.49 -40.93
C SER A 133 2.35 30.94 -40.83
N ASN A 134 1.99 31.52 -39.69
CA ASN A 134 2.21 32.96 -39.46
C ASN A 134 2.04 33.33 -37.98
N GLY A 135 2.72 34.38 -37.51
CA GLY A 135 2.79 34.73 -36.09
C GLY A 135 1.91 35.92 -35.67
N SER A 136 1.64 36.00 -34.36
CA SER A 136 1.34 37.24 -33.65
C SER A 136 1.76 37.11 -32.18
N HIS A 137 1.99 38.23 -31.50
CA HIS A 137 2.44 38.27 -30.10
C HIS A 137 1.33 37.88 -29.11
N HIS A 138 1.62 36.94 -28.21
CA HIS A 138 1.42 37.21 -26.79
C HIS A 138 2.50 36.53 -25.93
N SER A 139 2.65 37.00 -24.70
CA SER A 139 3.70 36.61 -23.75
C SER A 139 3.10 36.39 -22.36
N VAL A 140 3.90 35.83 -21.44
CA VAL A 140 3.66 35.69 -19.98
C VAL A 140 3.03 34.35 -19.55
N THR A 141 3.49 33.88 -18.38
CA THR A 141 3.03 32.74 -17.55
C THR A 141 2.91 31.36 -18.23
N SER A 142 4.00 30.61 -18.11
CA SER A 142 3.89 29.23 -17.60
C SER A 142 3.28 29.25 -16.18
N ASP A 143 2.81 28.08 -15.71
CA ASP A 143 2.26 27.81 -14.36
C ASP A 143 0.73 27.99 -14.17
N GLU A 144 -0.07 27.76 -15.22
CA GLU A 144 -1.53 27.58 -15.08
C GLU A 144 -2.02 26.20 -15.55
N TYR A 145 -1.81 25.17 -14.72
CA TYR A 145 -2.39 23.83 -14.91
C TYR A 145 -3.89 23.81 -14.57
N SER A 146 -4.72 24.35 -15.47
CA SER A 146 -6.16 24.04 -15.65
C SER A 146 -7.06 23.90 -14.39
N ILE A 147 -6.83 24.69 -13.34
CA ILE A 147 -7.76 24.81 -12.20
C ILE A 147 -9.11 25.44 -12.63
N ASN A 148 -9.15 26.09 -13.79
CA ASN A 148 -10.27 26.90 -14.28
C ASN A 148 -11.48 26.12 -14.86
N ASN A 149 -11.60 24.80 -14.66
CA ASN A 149 -12.67 23.99 -15.27
C ASN A 149 -13.46 23.07 -14.30
N PHE A 150 -13.79 23.58 -13.11
CA PHE A 150 -14.62 22.88 -12.11
C PHE A 150 -16.05 22.49 -12.56
N ASN A 151 -16.50 22.93 -13.75
CA ASN A 151 -17.89 22.85 -14.19
C ASN A 151 -18.11 22.02 -15.49
N SER A 152 -17.09 21.33 -16.03
CA SER A 152 -17.29 20.43 -17.18
C SER A 152 -16.38 19.21 -17.15
N PHE A 153 -16.71 18.17 -17.93
CA PHE A 153 -16.01 16.91 -17.93
C PHE A 153 -14.73 16.94 -18.79
N THR A 154 -13.63 16.37 -18.28
CA THR A 154 -12.34 16.32 -18.98
C THR A 154 -12.38 15.36 -20.18
N THR A 155 -12.80 15.89 -21.32
CA THR A 155 -13.09 15.10 -22.54
C THR A 155 -11.83 14.53 -23.19
N ASP A 156 -10.70 15.24 -23.14
CA ASP A 156 -9.44 14.74 -23.72
C ASP A 156 -8.87 13.57 -22.88
N ALA A 157 -8.91 13.68 -21.56
CA ALA A 157 -8.57 12.59 -20.65
C ALA A 157 -9.51 11.38 -20.84
N PHE A 158 -10.81 11.62 -21.06
CA PHE A 158 -11.77 10.55 -21.31
C PHE A 158 -11.39 9.71 -22.55
N PHE A 159 -11.04 10.34 -23.67
CA PHE A 159 -10.67 9.59 -24.88
C PHE A 159 -9.29 8.90 -24.78
N ASP A 160 -8.32 9.49 -24.06
CA ASP A 160 -7.06 8.82 -23.71
C ASP A 160 -7.29 7.58 -22.84
N LEU A 161 -8.14 7.69 -21.81
CA LEU A 161 -8.53 6.59 -20.94
C LEU A 161 -9.30 5.51 -21.70
N GLU A 162 -10.28 5.89 -22.52
CA GLU A 162 -11.06 4.96 -23.36
C GLU A 162 -10.15 4.13 -24.27
N THR A 163 -9.18 4.77 -24.91
CA THR A 163 -8.17 4.11 -25.74
C THR A 163 -7.30 3.13 -24.93
N LYS A 164 -6.89 3.51 -23.73
CA LYS A 164 -6.04 2.67 -22.84
C LYS A 164 -6.81 1.53 -22.16
N VAL A 165 -8.11 1.68 -21.93
CA VAL A 165 -8.95 0.65 -21.28
C VAL A 165 -9.44 -0.37 -22.30
N TYR A 166 -9.80 0.00 -23.53
CA TYR A 166 -10.23 -0.96 -24.56
C TYR A 166 -9.10 -1.46 -25.48
N GLY A 167 -7.91 -0.87 -25.44
CA GLY A 167 -6.74 -1.36 -26.17
C GLY A 167 -6.17 -2.68 -25.64
N ASP A 168 -5.36 -3.34 -26.48
CA ASP A 168 -4.68 -4.61 -26.18
C ASP A 168 -3.58 -4.47 -25.11
N ASN A 169 -2.93 -3.30 -25.04
CA ASN A 169 -1.85 -3.02 -24.09
C ASN A 169 -2.42 -2.74 -22.70
N TRP A 170 -1.86 -3.41 -21.68
CA TRP A 170 -2.28 -3.21 -20.30
C TRP A 170 -1.67 -1.95 -19.68
N SER A 171 -2.26 -0.78 -19.98
CA SER A 171 -1.75 0.53 -19.53
C SER A 171 -2.84 1.46 -18.99
N ILE A 172 -3.67 0.95 -18.06
CA ILE A 172 -4.62 1.78 -17.31
C ILE A 172 -3.84 2.74 -16.39
N PRO A 173 -4.03 4.07 -16.51
CA PRO A 173 -3.38 5.04 -15.62
C PRO A 173 -3.91 4.91 -14.19
N TYR A 174 -3.05 5.24 -13.21
CA TYR A 174 -3.31 5.01 -11.78
C TYR A 174 -2.91 6.19 -10.89
N LYS A 175 -2.40 7.29 -11.44
CA LYS A 175 -2.07 8.51 -10.69
C LYS A 175 -3.18 9.55 -10.81
N ARG A 176 -3.26 10.44 -9.82
CA ARG A 176 -4.31 11.45 -9.66
C ARG A 176 -4.34 12.46 -10.82
N GLU A 177 -3.16 12.80 -11.32
CA GLU A 177 -2.90 13.70 -12.43
C GLU A 177 -3.06 13.06 -13.81
N GLU A 178 -3.15 11.72 -13.89
CA GLU A 178 -3.40 10.99 -15.13
C GLU A 178 -4.90 10.86 -15.43
N ALA A 179 -5.22 10.37 -16.64
CA ALA A 179 -6.58 10.41 -17.18
C ALA A 179 -7.67 9.79 -16.30
N LEU A 180 -7.40 8.66 -15.62
CA LEU A 180 -8.37 8.05 -14.70
C LEU A 180 -8.66 8.95 -13.49
N GLY A 181 -7.61 9.50 -12.86
CA GLY A 181 -7.75 10.43 -11.74
C GLY A 181 -8.49 11.70 -12.13
N GLN A 182 -8.15 12.30 -13.27
CA GLN A 182 -8.84 13.49 -13.77
C GLN A 182 -10.33 13.22 -14.08
N CYS A 183 -10.66 12.12 -14.79
CA CYS A 183 -12.05 11.77 -15.09
C CYS A 183 -12.87 11.52 -13.82
N LEU A 184 -12.32 10.79 -12.84
CA LEU A 184 -12.99 10.58 -11.54
C LEU A 184 -13.24 11.90 -10.80
N LEU A 185 -12.27 12.83 -10.81
CA LEU A 185 -12.40 14.13 -10.16
C LEU A 185 -13.46 15.03 -10.84
N SER A 186 -13.41 15.18 -12.17
CA SER A 186 -14.43 15.96 -12.90
C SER A 186 -15.83 15.34 -12.79
N ALA A 187 -15.94 14.01 -12.89
CA ALA A 187 -17.23 13.33 -12.68
C ALA A 187 -17.77 13.55 -11.27
N THR A 188 -16.90 13.53 -10.24
CA THR A 188 -17.31 13.79 -8.84
C THR A 188 -17.84 15.22 -8.69
N GLN A 189 -17.19 16.20 -9.31
CA GLN A 189 -17.63 17.60 -9.30
C GLN A 189 -19.01 17.77 -9.97
N LEU A 190 -19.20 17.19 -11.15
CA LEU A 190 -20.49 17.20 -11.84
C LEU A 190 -21.58 16.40 -11.09
N ALA A 191 -21.20 15.33 -10.39
CA ALA A 191 -22.13 14.57 -9.55
C ALA A 191 -22.59 15.40 -8.36
N LEU A 192 -21.68 16.08 -7.65
CA LEU A 192 -22.00 17.00 -6.55
C LEU A 192 -22.81 18.23 -6.99
N ALA A 193 -22.67 18.64 -8.26
CA ALA A 193 -23.49 19.70 -8.86
C ALA A 193 -24.87 19.22 -9.36
N GLY A 194 -25.13 17.91 -9.40
CA GLY A 194 -26.34 17.34 -10.02
C GLY A 194 -26.40 17.46 -11.55
N THR A 195 -25.24 17.66 -12.20
CA THR A 195 -25.11 17.89 -13.65
C THR A 195 -24.43 16.75 -14.41
N ALA A 196 -23.89 15.72 -13.72
CA ALA A 196 -23.20 14.58 -14.35
C ALA A 196 -23.99 13.92 -15.49
N ASP A 197 -25.31 13.75 -15.30
CA ASP A 197 -26.22 13.14 -16.28
C ASP A 197 -26.48 14.01 -17.52
N GLN A 198 -26.03 15.27 -17.52
CA GLN A 198 -26.17 16.22 -18.63
C GLN A 198 -24.99 16.14 -19.62
N ASP A 199 -23.82 15.67 -19.16
CA ASP A 199 -22.63 15.49 -19.97
C ASP A 199 -22.55 14.05 -20.49
N LYS A 200 -22.60 13.88 -21.82
CA LYS A 200 -22.62 12.57 -22.47
C LYS A 200 -21.34 11.75 -22.23
N ASN A 201 -20.20 12.42 -22.10
CA ASN A 201 -18.92 11.76 -21.88
C ASN A 201 -18.82 11.36 -20.40
N CYS A 202 -19.35 12.17 -19.47
CA CYS A 202 -19.48 11.80 -18.06
C CYS A 202 -20.43 10.61 -17.86
N VAL A 203 -21.57 10.56 -18.56
CA VAL A 203 -22.49 9.40 -18.52
C VAL A 203 -21.79 8.14 -19.07
N LYS A 204 -21.16 8.23 -20.25
CA LYS A 204 -20.42 7.10 -20.83
C LYS A 204 -19.27 6.62 -19.93
N PHE A 205 -18.61 7.55 -19.24
CA PHE A 205 -17.59 7.25 -18.24
C PHE A 205 -18.15 6.45 -17.05
N MET A 206 -19.31 6.84 -16.51
CA MET A 206 -19.94 6.16 -15.36
C MET A 206 -20.53 4.79 -15.71
N GLU A 207 -21.17 4.65 -16.88
CA GLU A 207 -21.92 3.44 -17.24
C GLU A 207 -21.09 2.39 -18.01
N ASP A 208 -20.16 2.81 -18.87
CA ASP A 208 -19.35 1.88 -19.71
C ASP A 208 -17.89 1.76 -19.21
N LEU A 209 -17.21 2.89 -19.03
CA LEU A 209 -15.74 2.92 -18.90
C LEU A 209 -15.25 2.60 -17.48
N ILE A 210 -15.93 3.09 -16.44
CA ILE A 210 -15.63 2.75 -15.03
C ILE A 210 -15.76 1.25 -14.77
N PRO A 211 -16.87 0.56 -15.12
CA PRO A 211 -17.01 -0.87 -14.88
C PRO A 211 -15.89 -1.70 -15.51
N GLU A 212 -15.52 -1.43 -16.77
CA GLU A 212 -14.44 -2.18 -17.43
C GLU A 212 -13.06 -1.84 -16.85
N ALA A 213 -12.77 -0.57 -16.59
CA ALA A 213 -11.50 -0.15 -15.98
C ALA A 213 -11.31 -0.78 -14.59
N PHE A 214 -12.31 -0.71 -13.71
CA PHE A 214 -12.20 -1.25 -12.36
C PHE A 214 -12.31 -2.79 -12.31
N ARG A 215 -13.08 -3.43 -13.21
CA ARG A 215 -13.01 -4.89 -13.40
C ARG A 215 -11.60 -5.32 -13.79
N LYS A 216 -10.94 -4.59 -14.69
CA LYS A 216 -9.53 -4.80 -15.05
C LYS A 216 -8.61 -4.60 -13.84
N LEU A 217 -8.74 -3.48 -13.10
CA LEU A 217 -7.90 -3.16 -11.94
C LEU A 217 -8.09 -4.09 -10.71
N GLN A 218 -9.27 -4.68 -10.52
CA GLN A 218 -9.57 -5.53 -9.36
C GLN A 218 -9.35 -7.04 -9.60
N CYS A 219 -9.64 -7.54 -10.82
CA CYS A 219 -9.84 -8.97 -11.04
C CYS A 219 -8.78 -9.63 -11.94
N SER A 220 -7.91 -8.87 -12.61
CA SER A 220 -7.02 -9.44 -13.64
C SER A 220 -5.65 -9.87 -13.09
N HIS A 221 -5.04 -10.86 -13.75
CA HIS A 221 -3.81 -11.49 -13.27
C HIS A 221 -2.62 -10.54 -12.99
N PRO A 222 -2.35 -9.47 -13.79
CA PRO A 222 -1.22 -8.56 -13.56
C PRO A 222 -1.20 -7.88 -12.18
N VAL A 223 -2.38 -7.72 -11.55
CA VAL A 223 -2.56 -7.10 -10.22
C VAL A 223 -1.67 -7.75 -9.16
N ASN A 224 -1.41 -9.06 -9.26
CA ASN A 224 -0.53 -9.78 -8.32
C ASN A 224 0.94 -9.34 -8.38
N ASN A 225 1.38 -8.83 -9.54
CA ASN A 225 2.79 -8.63 -9.86
C ASN A 225 3.20 -7.14 -9.87
N TRP A 226 2.25 -6.22 -9.72
CA TRP A 226 2.55 -4.79 -9.66
C TRP A 226 3.36 -4.40 -8.40
N ALA A 227 4.28 -3.46 -8.61
CA ALA A 227 5.04 -2.80 -7.55
C ALA A 227 4.14 -1.98 -6.60
N LEU A 228 4.67 -1.68 -5.40
CA LEU A 228 3.92 -1.01 -4.33
C LEU A 228 3.35 0.37 -4.75
N GLU A 229 4.09 1.15 -5.54
CA GLU A 229 3.62 2.45 -6.07
C GLU A 229 2.28 2.31 -6.83
N ILE A 230 2.21 1.32 -7.72
CA ILE A 230 1.02 1.04 -8.54
C ILE A 230 -0.13 0.54 -7.65
N GLN A 231 0.14 -0.32 -6.66
CA GLN A 231 -0.88 -0.78 -5.71
C GLN A 231 -1.50 0.40 -4.94
N SER A 232 -0.68 1.35 -4.48
CA SER A 232 -1.12 2.53 -3.74
C SER A 232 -1.85 3.54 -4.61
N GLY A 233 -1.42 3.78 -5.85
CA GLY A 233 -2.15 4.66 -6.77
C GLY A 233 -3.48 4.07 -7.19
N VAL A 234 -3.54 2.76 -7.48
CA VAL A 234 -4.83 2.07 -7.72
C VAL A 234 -5.74 2.13 -6.49
N PHE A 235 -5.20 2.06 -5.27
CA PHE A 235 -5.98 2.30 -4.04
C PHE A 235 -6.58 3.72 -4.02
N GLU A 236 -5.79 4.76 -4.33
CA GLU A 236 -6.30 6.15 -4.46
C GLU A 236 -7.38 6.28 -5.54
N MET A 237 -7.26 5.57 -6.67
CA MET A 237 -8.29 5.57 -7.72
C MET A 237 -9.60 4.94 -7.22
N ILE A 238 -9.55 3.92 -6.36
CA ILE A 238 -10.75 3.36 -5.71
C ILE A 238 -11.33 4.35 -4.69
N GLU A 239 -10.50 5.09 -3.95
CA GLU A 239 -10.96 6.16 -3.06
C GLU A 239 -11.68 7.29 -3.82
N LEU A 240 -11.17 7.68 -4.98
CA LEU A 240 -11.82 8.65 -5.87
C LEU A 240 -13.12 8.10 -6.50
N LEU A 241 -13.16 6.82 -6.86
CA LEU A 241 -14.38 6.15 -7.28
C LEU A 241 -15.44 6.19 -6.17
N ILE A 242 -15.08 5.88 -4.93
CA ILE A 242 -16.01 5.89 -3.80
C ILE A 242 -16.62 7.28 -3.56
N ASP A 243 -15.82 8.34 -3.72
CA ASP A 243 -16.32 9.72 -3.66
C ASP A 243 -17.34 10.03 -4.77
N LEU A 244 -17.06 9.62 -6.02
CA LEU A 244 -17.98 9.74 -7.15
C LEU A 244 -19.30 8.99 -6.91
N ILE A 245 -19.23 7.73 -6.48
CA ILE A 245 -20.41 6.88 -6.27
C ILE A 245 -21.29 7.44 -5.15
N ALA A 246 -20.68 7.83 -4.02
CA ALA A 246 -21.42 8.40 -2.89
C ALA A 246 -22.09 9.75 -3.25
N ALA A 247 -21.42 10.60 -4.04
CA ALA A 247 -22.00 11.82 -4.58
C ALA A 247 -23.18 11.53 -5.52
N ARG A 248 -22.99 10.69 -6.55
CA ARG A 248 -24.00 10.39 -7.57
C ARG A 248 -25.22 9.64 -7.00
N LEU A 249 -25.07 8.91 -5.90
CA LEU A 249 -26.19 8.30 -5.16
C LEU A 249 -27.19 9.30 -4.57
N SER A 250 -26.84 10.59 -4.47
CA SER A 250 -27.76 11.66 -4.01
C SER A 250 -28.87 11.97 -5.04
N TYR A 251 -28.75 11.47 -6.28
CA TYR A 251 -29.61 11.82 -7.42
C TYR A 251 -30.28 10.58 -8.02
N ALA A 252 -31.45 10.77 -8.63
CA ALA A 252 -32.17 9.73 -9.36
C ALA A 252 -31.97 9.91 -10.88
N PRO A 253 -31.90 8.84 -11.69
CA PRO A 253 -32.03 7.42 -11.33
C PRO A 253 -30.84 6.89 -10.51
N VAL A 254 -31.02 5.72 -9.88
CA VAL A 254 -29.95 5.03 -9.15
C VAL A 254 -28.87 4.58 -10.13
N PRO A 255 -27.58 4.87 -9.89
CA PRO A 255 -26.51 4.56 -10.83
C PRO A 255 -26.10 3.07 -10.70
N VAL A 256 -26.80 2.19 -11.41
CA VAL A 256 -26.65 0.73 -11.26
C VAL A 256 -25.24 0.26 -11.61
N LYS A 257 -24.63 0.77 -12.69
CA LYS A 257 -23.27 0.37 -13.11
C LYS A 257 -22.18 0.80 -12.14
N LEU A 258 -22.37 1.95 -11.49
CA LEU A 258 -21.53 2.38 -10.37
C LEU A 258 -21.68 1.44 -9.16
N LEU A 259 -22.90 1.00 -8.82
CA LEU A 259 -23.11 0.05 -7.71
C LEU A 259 -22.61 -1.38 -8.02
N GLU A 260 -22.73 -1.85 -9.26
CA GLU A 260 -22.06 -3.07 -9.72
C GLU A 260 -20.55 -2.95 -9.51
N THR A 261 -19.94 -1.82 -9.90
CA THR A 261 -18.50 -1.57 -9.71
C THR A 261 -18.12 -1.48 -8.23
N LEU A 262 -18.96 -0.86 -7.39
CA LEU A 262 -18.76 -0.80 -5.93
C LEU A 262 -18.67 -2.21 -5.32
N SER A 263 -19.50 -3.15 -5.79
CA SER A 263 -19.47 -4.54 -5.31
C SER A 263 -18.15 -5.25 -5.65
N ILE A 264 -17.52 -4.94 -6.78
CA ILE A 264 -16.24 -5.52 -7.22
C ILE A 264 -15.07 -4.98 -6.38
N VAL A 265 -15.05 -3.68 -6.06
CA VAL A 265 -13.98 -3.10 -5.21
C VAL A 265 -14.13 -3.45 -3.73
N PHE A 266 -15.34 -3.81 -3.27
CA PHE A 266 -15.61 -4.30 -1.91
C PHE A 266 -15.51 -5.83 -1.75
N ASP A 267 -15.33 -6.59 -2.83
CA ASP A 267 -15.12 -8.04 -2.76
C ASP A 267 -13.76 -8.38 -2.14
N TYR A 268 -13.77 -9.04 -0.98
CA TYR A 268 -12.56 -9.46 -0.28
C TYR A 268 -11.79 -10.57 -1.03
N ASP A 269 -12.45 -11.33 -1.92
CA ASP A 269 -11.80 -12.31 -2.79
C ASP A 269 -11.31 -11.71 -4.13
N SER A 270 -11.46 -10.38 -4.35
CA SER A 270 -10.87 -9.74 -5.52
C SER A 270 -9.35 -9.94 -5.54
N VAL A 271 -8.74 -9.95 -6.73
CA VAL A 271 -7.29 -10.16 -6.85
C VAL A 271 -6.53 -9.02 -6.16
N PHE A 272 -7.04 -7.79 -6.27
CA PHE A 272 -6.49 -6.62 -5.58
C PHE A 272 -6.62 -6.72 -4.06
N GLN A 273 -7.79 -7.10 -3.52
CA GLN A 273 -7.96 -7.22 -2.07
C GLN A 273 -7.15 -8.39 -1.50
N ARG A 274 -7.11 -9.56 -2.16
CA ARG A 274 -6.24 -10.68 -1.73
C ARG A 274 -4.75 -10.39 -1.82
N LYS A 275 -4.32 -9.56 -2.76
CA LYS A 275 -2.93 -9.07 -2.88
C LYS A 275 -2.57 -8.11 -1.74
N ASN A 276 -3.52 -7.28 -1.31
CA ASN A 276 -3.32 -6.25 -0.29
C ASN A 276 -3.90 -6.61 1.09
N ARG A 277 -4.30 -7.86 1.32
CA ARG A 277 -4.96 -8.31 2.56
C ARG A 277 -4.13 -8.18 3.83
N THR A 278 -2.82 -7.97 3.73
CA THR A 278 -1.93 -7.72 4.87
C THR A 278 -1.69 -6.24 5.15
N LYS A 279 -2.33 -5.34 4.40
CA LYS A 279 -2.22 -3.89 4.60
C LYS A 279 -2.90 -3.46 5.90
N PRO A 280 -2.22 -2.68 6.77
CA PRO A 280 -2.82 -2.19 8.00
C PRO A 280 -3.99 -1.22 7.72
N TYR A 281 -4.86 -1.07 8.71
CA TYR A 281 -5.92 -0.08 8.73
C TYR A 281 -5.42 1.19 9.42
N ASP A 282 -5.44 2.32 8.73
CA ASP A 282 -5.07 3.60 9.34
C ASP A 282 -6.25 4.17 10.15
N ARG A 283 -6.20 3.91 11.46
CA ARG A 283 -7.12 4.46 12.47
C ARG A 283 -7.13 5.99 12.52
N SER A 284 -6.05 6.66 12.10
CA SER A 284 -5.93 8.12 12.23
C SER A 284 -6.86 8.88 11.29
N LEU A 285 -7.22 8.26 10.16
CA LEU A 285 -8.10 8.83 9.14
C LEU A 285 -9.56 8.84 9.58
N TYR A 286 -10.15 7.66 9.79
CA TYR A 286 -11.59 7.49 9.88
C TYR A 286 -12.12 7.44 11.32
N ASP A 287 -11.36 6.91 12.30
CA ASP A 287 -11.89 6.66 13.65
C ASP A 287 -12.35 7.97 14.32
N LYS A 288 -11.64 9.08 14.10
CA LYS A 288 -11.98 10.43 14.61
C LYS A 288 -13.10 11.14 13.84
N GLN A 289 -13.38 10.73 12.61
CA GLN A 289 -14.37 11.37 11.73
C GLN A 289 -15.72 10.67 11.76
N LEU A 290 -15.72 9.36 12.03
CA LEU A 290 -16.91 8.53 12.10
C LEU A 290 -17.38 8.29 13.54
N ASP A 291 -16.47 8.12 14.50
CA ASP A 291 -16.79 7.77 15.89
C ASP A 291 -17.74 6.55 15.94
N ASP A 292 -18.93 6.66 16.53
CA ASP A 292 -19.96 5.60 16.51
C ASP A 292 -20.43 5.15 15.10
N ARG A 293 -20.07 5.86 14.01
CA ARG A 293 -20.45 5.49 12.62
C ARG A 293 -19.52 4.46 11.96
N ILE A 294 -18.43 4.03 12.59
CA ILE A 294 -17.48 3.07 11.96
C ILE A 294 -18.19 1.73 11.66
N LEU A 295 -18.21 1.30 10.39
CA LEU A 295 -18.84 0.03 9.99
C LEU A 295 -17.85 -1.11 9.76
N ALA A 296 -16.63 -0.81 9.32
CA ALA A 296 -15.59 -1.81 9.07
C ALA A 296 -14.41 -1.62 10.04
N ASN A 297 -13.99 -2.73 10.66
CA ASN A 297 -12.77 -2.84 11.45
C ASN A 297 -12.02 -4.11 11.05
N PRO A 298 -10.67 -4.13 11.09
CA PRO A 298 -9.90 -5.36 10.92
C PRO A 298 -10.32 -6.48 11.88
N PRO A 299 -10.19 -7.76 11.50
CA PRO A 299 -10.43 -8.88 12.41
C PRO A 299 -9.46 -8.82 13.61
N SER A 300 -10.00 -8.89 14.82
CA SER A 300 -9.19 -8.87 16.04
C SER A 300 -8.32 -10.11 16.17
N THR A 301 -7.05 -9.93 16.57
CA THR A 301 -6.03 -10.99 16.74
C THR A 301 -6.44 -12.10 17.73
N SER A 302 -7.48 -11.87 18.54
CA SER A 302 -8.07 -12.81 19.49
C SER A 302 -9.11 -13.77 18.88
N THR A 303 -9.73 -13.45 17.74
CA THR A 303 -10.80 -14.26 17.13
C THR A 303 -10.36 -15.00 15.86
N PHE A 304 -9.23 -14.61 15.25
CA PHE A 304 -8.72 -15.23 14.03
C PHE A 304 -7.67 -16.32 14.31
N SER A 305 -7.57 -17.30 13.40
CA SER A 305 -6.62 -18.42 13.56
C SER A 305 -5.17 -17.93 13.50
N VAL A 306 -4.26 -18.64 14.19
CA VAL A 306 -2.82 -18.29 14.26
C VAL A 306 -2.19 -18.11 12.87
N TYR A 307 -2.65 -18.87 11.87
CA TYR A 307 -2.15 -18.83 10.49
C TYR A 307 -2.53 -17.57 9.70
N ASN A 308 -3.60 -16.87 10.10
CA ASN A 308 -4.16 -15.74 9.34
C ASN A 308 -4.09 -14.41 10.12
N ARG A 309 -3.36 -14.34 11.24
CA ARG A 309 -3.24 -13.13 12.08
C ARG A 309 -2.79 -11.88 11.33
N ASN A 310 -2.08 -12.04 10.22
CA ASN A 310 -1.54 -10.96 9.42
C ASN A 310 -2.52 -10.48 8.32
N GLU A 311 -3.66 -11.15 8.15
CA GLU A 311 -4.68 -10.85 7.11
C GLU A 311 -5.71 -9.84 7.64
N THR A 312 -5.25 -8.60 7.85
CA THR A 312 -6.01 -7.50 8.45
C THR A 312 -7.04 -6.85 7.52
N TYR A 313 -6.92 -7.02 6.20
CA TYR A 313 -7.76 -6.38 5.17
C TYR A 313 -7.95 -4.87 5.37
N GLY A 314 -6.96 -4.17 5.95
CA GLY A 314 -7.13 -2.81 6.44
C GLY A 314 -7.34 -1.75 5.37
N TRP A 315 -6.92 -2.02 4.12
CA TRP A 315 -7.31 -1.21 2.95
C TRP A 315 -8.80 -1.36 2.63
N LEU A 316 -9.35 -2.58 2.58
CA LEU A 316 -10.79 -2.79 2.38
C LEU A 316 -11.63 -2.13 3.49
N CYS A 317 -11.19 -2.20 4.76
CA CYS A 317 -11.86 -1.49 5.86
C CYS A 317 -11.85 0.03 5.68
N GLN A 318 -10.75 0.63 5.20
CA GLN A 318 -10.69 2.06 4.87
C GLN A 318 -11.68 2.43 3.75
N LEU A 319 -11.75 1.64 2.68
CA LEU A 319 -12.68 1.89 1.56
C LEU A 319 -14.15 1.87 2.02
N ILE A 320 -14.53 0.88 2.84
CA ILE A 320 -15.89 0.80 3.40
C ILE A 320 -16.17 2.01 4.30
N ASN A 321 -15.26 2.35 5.21
CA ASN A 321 -15.42 3.52 6.10
C ASN A 321 -15.43 4.85 5.32
N ARG A 322 -14.71 4.96 4.20
CA ARG A 322 -14.79 6.12 3.30
C ARG A 322 -16.18 6.27 2.69
N PHE A 323 -16.80 5.18 2.23
CA PHE A 323 -18.17 5.21 1.71
C PHE A 323 -19.19 5.59 2.79
N VAL A 324 -18.94 5.25 4.06
CA VAL A 324 -19.73 5.74 5.21
C VAL A 324 -19.50 7.23 5.45
N LEU A 325 -18.25 7.72 5.39
CA LEU A 325 -17.88 9.12 5.59
C LEU A 325 -18.49 10.05 4.54
N LYS A 326 -18.61 9.58 3.29
CA LYS A 326 -19.22 10.30 2.17
C LYS A 326 -20.76 10.18 2.15
N ASP A 327 -21.36 9.75 3.26
CA ASP A 327 -22.80 9.49 3.44
C ASP A 327 -23.40 8.49 2.41
N GLY A 328 -22.57 7.70 1.72
CA GLY A 328 -22.99 6.78 0.65
C GLY A 328 -23.99 5.71 1.11
N ILE A 329 -23.87 5.22 2.35
CA ILE A 329 -24.85 4.32 2.98
C ILE A 329 -26.20 5.02 3.23
N ILE A 330 -26.18 6.31 3.58
CA ILE A 330 -27.40 7.10 3.83
C ILE A 330 -28.10 7.39 2.49
N ASN A 331 -27.35 7.82 1.48
CA ASN A 331 -27.86 8.09 0.14
C ASN A 331 -28.41 6.82 -0.51
N LEU A 332 -27.69 5.69 -0.43
CA LEU A 332 -28.15 4.38 -0.90
C LEU A 332 -29.46 3.95 -0.22
N LYS A 333 -29.55 4.12 1.11
CA LYS A 333 -30.79 3.82 1.86
C LYS A 333 -31.94 4.71 1.42
N ALA A 334 -31.72 6.02 1.22
CA ALA A 334 -32.75 6.94 0.76
C ALA A 334 -33.31 6.53 -0.63
N GLN A 335 -32.46 6.06 -1.54
CA GLN A 335 -32.90 5.55 -2.84
C GLN A 335 -33.84 4.34 -2.73
N PHE A 336 -33.60 3.42 -1.80
CA PHE A 336 -34.52 2.29 -1.52
C PHE A 336 -35.81 2.69 -0.78
N GLN A 337 -35.85 3.86 -0.14
CA GLN A 337 -37.04 4.37 0.55
C GLN A 337 -37.94 5.24 -0.34
N ASN A 338 -37.44 5.72 -1.48
CA ASN A 338 -38.24 6.42 -2.48
C ASN A 338 -39.06 5.41 -3.29
N GLU A 339 -40.39 5.39 -3.10
CA GLU A 339 -41.33 4.36 -3.60
C GLU A 339 -41.48 4.24 -5.14
N LYS A 340 -40.61 4.88 -5.94
CA LYS A 340 -40.54 4.61 -7.37
C LYS A 340 -39.88 3.24 -7.58
N PRO A 341 -40.46 2.33 -8.37
CA PRO A 341 -39.80 1.07 -8.69
C PRO A 341 -38.46 1.35 -9.37
N LEU A 342 -37.44 0.56 -9.03
CA LEU A 342 -36.10 0.65 -9.60
C LEU A 342 -36.11 0.16 -11.06
N THR A 343 -36.59 1.00 -11.98
CA THR A 343 -36.38 0.81 -13.41
C THR A 343 -34.90 0.95 -13.73
N ALA A 344 -34.24 -0.19 -13.96
CA ALA A 344 -33.09 -0.23 -14.85
C ALA A 344 -33.53 0.26 -16.25
N PRO A 345 -32.65 0.94 -17.00
CA PRO A 345 -32.91 1.36 -18.38
C PRO A 345 -32.97 0.17 -19.36
#